data_AF-A0A2A5VUJ0-F1
#
_entry.id   AF-A0A2A5VUJ0-F1
#
_cell.length_a   1.000
_cell.length_b   1.000
_cell.length_c   1.000
_cell.angle_alpha   90.00
_cell.angle_beta   90.00
_cell.angle_gamma   90.00
#
_symmetry.space_group_name_H-M   'P 1'
#
loop_
_entity.id
_entity.type
_entity.pdbx_description
1 polymer ?
#
loop_
_entity_poly.entity_id
_entity_poly.type
_entity_poly.pdbx_seq_one_letter_code
_entity_poly.pdbx_strand_id
1 'polypeptide(L)'
;MTESEEVDSSDADLRDQLKSMEAKLRRLRDIRQQHNDAGKRNADSRNSIQKEYKKLREEIDLKLAENKEIRNKAKAHQARRDAIQQQIRELIGQAKNSRGEKGKKSPVLELSEINSQIDKLENMLETDGSIKLEKENNILKLIKKHSNRKKELEPLVEEALRIKIDLDNIEGSIQELKVEADSEHAAMVGFHEEADKLWVTIKPLFEERDFKKAEGDRLHEAFLECRKQADEIHTQVVAMLDQVNQIRDKLKQERLEAQSWIDDHNESVRTALKTPDQDEKLAGSLTQALLAGASISLGGSETGSNANTRSDGRSSRKANMRRSGAARGNRGRSKPRED
;
A
#
# COMPACT_ATOMS: atom_id res chain seq x y z
N MET A 1 23.53 -52.40 50.26
CA MET A 1 23.71 -50.96 50.52
C MET A 1 24.28 -50.21 49.32
N THR A 2 24.86 -50.87 48.32
CA THR A 2 25.38 -50.23 47.10
C THR A 2 24.30 -49.83 46.08
N GLU A 3 23.21 -50.58 45.98
CA GLU A 3 22.14 -50.35 44.98
C GLU A 3 21.29 -49.09 45.27
N SER A 4 21.16 -48.71 46.54
CA SER A 4 20.44 -47.51 46.97
C SER A 4 21.21 -46.21 46.73
N GLU A 5 22.54 -46.23 46.75
CA GLU A 5 23.38 -45.04 46.50
C GLU A 5 23.47 -44.73 44.99
N GLU A 6 23.43 -45.74 44.11
CA GLU A 6 23.42 -45.54 42.65
C GLU A 6 22.09 -44.95 42.15
N VAL A 7 20.95 -45.31 42.76
CA VAL A 7 19.63 -44.78 42.38
C VAL A 7 19.47 -43.30 42.75
N ASP A 8 19.95 -42.89 43.94
CA ASP A 8 19.90 -41.49 44.38
C ASP A 8 20.81 -40.58 43.53
N SER A 9 21.94 -41.11 43.03
CA SER A 9 22.83 -40.40 42.10
C SER A 9 22.18 -40.19 40.72
N SER A 10 21.50 -41.22 40.19
CA SER A 10 20.84 -41.14 38.87
C SER A 10 19.66 -40.14 38.85
N ASP A 11 18.86 -40.08 39.93
CA ASP A 11 17.77 -39.11 40.05
C ASP A 11 18.30 -37.66 40.12
N ALA A 12 19.40 -37.44 40.85
CA ALA A 12 20.07 -36.13 40.90
C ALA A 12 20.55 -35.67 39.51
N ASP A 13 21.16 -36.58 38.74
CA ASP A 13 21.63 -36.32 37.38
C ASP A 13 20.46 -35.99 36.42
N LEU A 14 19.34 -36.71 36.51
CA LEU A 14 18.13 -36.43 35.72
C LEU A 14 17.52 -35.06 36.07
N ARG A 15 17.53 -34.67 37.35
CA ARG A 15 17.05 -33.35 37.79
C ARG A 15 17.93 -32.22 37.29
N ASP A 16 19.24 -32.39 37.28
CA ASP A 16 20.17 -31.37 36.78
C ASP A 16 20.15 -31.28 35.26
N GLN A 17 20.00 -32.41 34.56
CA GLN A 17 19.71 -32.44 33.13
C GLN A 17 18.39 -31.70 32.82
N LEU A 18 17.33 -31.94 33.60
CA LEU A 18 16.05 -31.26 33.46
C LEU A 18 16.20 -29.74 33.61
N LYS A 19 16.88 -29.27 34.67
CA LYS A 19 17.14 -27.83 34.88
C LYS A 19 17.92 -27.22 33.71
N SER A 20 18.95 -27.90 33.22
CA SER A 20 19.75 -27.45 32.08
C SER A 20 18.90 -27.32 30.81
N MET A 21 18.07 -28.32 30.54
CA MET A 21 17.15 -28.33 29.40
C MET A 21 16.06 -27.27 29.52
N GLU A 22 15.49 -27.07 30.72
CA GLU A 22 14.52 -26.00 31.00
C GLU A 22 15.13 -24.61 30.83
N ALA A 23 16.38 -24.40 31.27
CA ALA A 23 17.11 -23.15 31.05
C ALA A 23 17.35 -22.90 29.56
N LYS A 24 17.74 -23.93 28.80
CA LYS A 24 17.87 -23.85 27.33
C LYS A 24 16.52 -23.55 26.68
N LEU A 25 15.43 -24.13 27.18
CA LEU A 25 14.07 -23.93 26.65
C LEU A 25 13.60 -22.50 26.83
N ARG A 26 13.88 -21.93 28.01
CA ARG A 26 13.63 -20.52 28.27
C ARG A 26 14.39 -19.64 27.28
N ARG A 27 15.68 -19.89 27.06
CA ARG A 27 16.48 -19.15 26.08
C ARG A 27 15.92 -19.24 24.67
N LEU A 28 15.56 -20.43 24.19
CA LEU A 28 14.97 -20.59 22.85
C LEU A 28 13.62 -19.88 22.71
N ARG A 29 12.78 -19.90 23.77
CA ARG A 29 11.52 -19.14 23.79
C ARG A 29 11.76 -17.64 23.72
N ASP A 30 12.76 -17.13 24.45
CA ASP A 30 13.13 -15.71 24.43
C ASP A 30 13.64 -15.30 23.04
N ILE A 31 14.50 -16.12 22.42
CA ILE A 31 14.98 -15.89 21.03
C ILE A 31 13.81 -15.89 20.04
N ARG A 32 12.90 -16.86 20.13
CA ARG A 32 11.69 -16.89 19.28
C ARG A 32 10.86 -15.62 19.45
N GLN A 33 10.68 -15.18 20.69
CA GLN A 33 9.94 -13.95 20.99
C GLN A 33 10.64 -12.73 20.38
N GLN A 34 11.97 -12.65 20.46
CA GLN A 34 12.75 -11.59 19.83
C GLN A 34 12.55 -11.55 18.30
N HIS A 35 12.59 -12.70 17.61
CA HIS A 35 12.31 -12.75 16.16
C HIS A 35 10.86 -12.35 15.83
N ASN A 36 9.89 -12.77 16.64
CA ASN A 36 8.49 -12.36 16.48
C ASN A 36 8.31 -10.85 16.68
N ASP A 37 8.93 -10.28 17.71
CA ASP A 37 8.87 -8.84 17.98
C ASP A 37 9.57 -8.04 16.88
N ALA A 38 10.72 -8.52 16.37
CA ALA A 38 11.38 -7.94 15.21
C ALA A 38 10.52 -8.00 13.94
N GLY A 39 9.87 -9.15 13.69
CA GLY A 39 8.92 -9.31 12.60
C GLY A 39 7.76 -8.32 12.72
N LYS A 40 7.17 -8.18 13.92
CA LYS A 40 6.10 -7.22 14.17
C LYS A 40 6.54 -5.78 13.87
N ARG A 41 7.74 -5.37 14.31
CA ARG A 41 8.31 -4.05 13.98
C ARG A 41 8.47 -3.85 12.48
N ASN A 42 9.00 -4.83 11.76
CA ASN A 42 9.14 -4.76 10.29
C ASN A 42 7.78 -4.65 9.60
N ALA A 43 6.76 -5.39 10.08
CA ALA A 43 5.41 -5.31 9.56
C ALA A 43 4.76 -3.95 9.82
N ASP A 44 4.94 -3.37 11.01
CA ASP A 44 4.43 -2.04 11.37
C ASP A 44 5.11 -0.94 10.52
N SER A 45 6.43 -1.00 10.37
CA SER A 45 7.19 -0.12 9.46
C SER A 45 6.70 -0.25 8.02
N ARG A 46 6.53 -1.48 7.51
CA ARG A 46 6.00 -1.75 6.17
C ARG A 46 4.60 -1.13 6.00
N ASN A 47 3.73 -1.31 6.98
CA ASN A 47 2.37 -0.76 6.94
C ASN A 47 2.39 0.78 6.95
N SER A 48 3.34 1.41 7.64
CA SER A 48 3.54 2.86 7.59
C SER A 48 3.97 3.32 6.19
N ILE A 49 5.01 2.69 5.64
CA ILE A 49 5.50 2.99 4.28
C ILE A 49 4.42 2.76 3.22
N GLN A 50 3.63 1.69 3.36
CA GLN A 50 2.54 1.40 2.42
C GLN A 50 1.42 2.46 2.47
N LYS A 51 1.15 3.03 3.65
CA LYS A 51 0.20 4.15 3.79
C LYS A 51 0.73 5.40 3.09
N GLU A 52 2.01 5.72 3.28
CA GLU A 52 2.66 6.85 2.59
C GLU A 52 2.68 6.65 1.08
N TYR A 53 3.05 5.44 0.62
CA TYR A 53 3.01 5.06 -0.79
C TYR A 53 1.62 5.27 -1.40
N LYS A 54 0.56 4.85 -0.69
CA LYS A 54 -0.82 5.02 -1.16
C LYS A 54 -1.19 6.50 -1.30
N LYS A 55 -0.86 7.32 -0.31
CA LYS A 55 -1.09 8.79 -0.36
C LYS A 55 -0.34 9.43 -1.52
N LEU A 56 0.94 9.09 -1.70
CA LEU A 56 1.75 9.61 -2.80
C LEU A 56 1.19 9.19 -4.16
N ARG A 57 0.69 7.96 -4.27
CA ARG A 57 0.02 7.47 -5.48
C ARG A 57 -1.25 8.26 -5.80
N GLU A 58 -2.08 8.52 -4.79
CA GLU A 58 -3.29 9.35 -4.94
C GLU A 58 -2.95 10.79 -5.35
N GLU A 59 -1.92 11.38 -4.76
CA GLU A 59 -1.42 12.72 -5.13
C GLU A 59 -0.91 12.77 -6.58
N ILE A 60 -0.12 11.77 -6.99
CA ILE A 60 0.36 11.64 -8.38
C ILE A 60 -0.83 11.50 -9.34
N ASP A 61 -1.81 10.65 -9.02
CA ASP A 61 -3.00 10.44 -9.86
C ASP A 61 -3.79 11.76 -10.03
N LEU A 62 -3.93 12.56 -8.97
CA LEU A 62 -4.54 13.90 -9.04
C LEU A 62 -3.74 14.85 -9.94
N LYS A 63 -2.42 14.93 -9.76
CA LYS A 63 -1.54 15.78 -10.57
C LYS A 63 -1.52 15.37 -12.05
N LEU A 64 -1.60 14.07 -12.33
CA LEU A 64 -1.72 13.55 -13.70
C LEU A 64 -3.07 13.92 -14.32
N ALA A 65 -4.15 13.87 -13.55
CA ALA A 65 -5.46 14.31 -14.01
C ALA A 65 -5.46 15.81 -14.34
N GLU A 66 -4.91 16.65 -13.47
CA GLU A 66 -4.70 18.09 -13.73
C GLU A 66 -3.88 18.32 -15.02
N ASN A 67 -2.76 17.62 -15.19
CA ASN A 67 -1.92 17.74 -16.39
C ASN A 67 -2.69 17.33 -17.66
N LYS A 68 -3.48 16.24 -17.58
CA LYS A 68 -4.33 15.78 -18.68
C LYS A 68 -5.39 16.81 -19.04
N GLU A 69 -6.01 17.47 -18.07
CA GLU A 69 -6.98 18.54 -18.32
C GLU A 69 -6.35 19.74 -19.02
N ILE A 70 -5.17 20.18 -18.59
CA ILE A 70 -4.41 21.26 -19.24
C ILE A 70 -4.08 20.87 -20.70
N ARG A 71 -3.61 19.64 -20.93
CA ARG A 71 -3.33 19.15 -22.29
C ARG A 71 -4.60 19.06 -23.15
N ASN A 72 -5.75 18.73 -22.56
CA ASN A 72 -7.02 18.73 -23.28
C ASN A 72 -7.45 20.15 -23.66
N LYS A 73 -7.24 21.15 -22.79
CA LYS A 73 -7.45 22.57 -23.12
C LYS A 73 -6.54 23.00 -24.27
N ALA A 74 -5.26 22.66 -24.22
CA ALA A 74 -4.31 22.93 -25.32
C ALA A 74 -4.80 22.33 -26.65
N LYS A 75 -5.26 21.06 -26.65
CA LYS A 75 -5.85 20.42 -27.84
C LYS A 75 -7.11 21.12 -28.36
N ALA A 76 -7.94 21.67 -27.47
CA ALA A 76 -9.12 22.42 -27.89
C ALA A 76 -8.74 23.74 -28.59
N HIS A 77 -7.71 24.43 -28.11
CA HIS A 77 -7.14 25.61 -28.78
C HIS A 77 -6.45 25.24 -30.11
N GLN A 78 -5.76 24.09 -30.16
CA GLN A 78 -5.21 23.56 -31.40
C GLN A 78 -6.30 23.31 -32.45
N ALA A 79 -7.40 22.65 -32.07
CA ALA A 79 -8.51 22.37 -32.98
C ALA A 79 -9.18 23.66 -33.48
N ARG A 80 -9.33 24.68 -32.62
CA ARG A 80 -9.83 26.01 -33.01
C ARG A 80 -8.90 26.70 -34.01
N ARG A 81 -7.60 26.72 -33.71
CA ARG A 81 -6.58 27.25 -34.63
C ARG A 81 -6.62 26.55 -35.98
N ASP A 82 -6.69 25.23 -36.01
CA ASP A 82 -6.71 24.46 -37.26
C ASP A 82 -7.99 24.73 -38.08
N ALA A 83 -9.13 24.91 -37.41
CA ALA A 83 -10.38 25.32 -38.06
C ALA A 83 -10.27 26.74 -38.67
N ILE A 84 -9.70 27.70 -37.96
CA ILE A 84 -9.46 29.06 -38.47
C ILE A 84 -8.49 29.04 -39.65
N GLN A 85 -7.41 28.25 -39.56
CA GLN A 85 -6.44 28.09 -40.65
C GLN A 85 -7.08 27.45 -41.89
N GLN A 86 -8.03 26.53 -41.70
CA GLN A 86 -8.83 25.98 -42.79
C GLN A 86 -9.67 27.06 -43.47
N GLN A 87 -10.37 27.90 -42.71
CA GLN A 87 -11.15 29.02 -43.23
C GLN A 87 -10.27 30.04 -43.99
N ILE A 88 -9.09 30.38 -43.44
CA ILE A 88 -8.12 31.24 -44.12
C ILE A 88 -7.70 30.64 -45.48
N ARG A 89 -7.44 29.33 -45.54
CA ARG A 89 -7.09 28.66 -46.81
C ARG A 89 -8.23 28.74 -47.83
N GLU A 90 -9.47 28.59 -47.38
CA GLU A 90 -10.66 28.69 -48.22
C GLU A 90 -10.86 30.11 -48.78
N LEU A 91 -10.75 31.15 -47.93
CA LEU A 91 -10.81 32.55 -48.35
C LEU A 91 -9.69 32.93 -49.32
N ILE A 92 -8.46 32.45 -49.08
CA ILE A 92 -7.34 32.64 -50.02
C ILE A 92 -7.63 31.94 -51.35
N GLY A 93 -8.26 30.76 -51.33
CA GLY A 93 -8.71 30.06 -52.52
C GLY A 93 -9.74 30.85 -53.32
N GLN A 94 -10.76 31.40 -52.65
CA GLN A 94 -11.77 32.27 -53.24
C GLN A 94 -11.13 33.53 -53.85
N ALA A 95 -10.28 34.23 -53.10
CA ALA A 95 -9.59 35.43 -53.57
C ALA A 95 -8.70 35.16 -54.80
N LYS A 96 -8.03 34.00 -54.85
CA LYS A 96 -7.23 33.58 -56.01
C LYS A 96 -8.10 33.31 -57.25
N ASN A 97 -9.25 32.67 -57.07
CA ASN A 97 -10.17 32.38 -58.17
C ASN A 97 -10.82 33.67 -58.71
N SER A 98 -11.13 34.64 -57.84
CA SER A 98 -11.70 35.94 -58.24
C SER A 98 -10.71 36.86 -58.95
N ARG A 99 -9.40 36.65 -58.81
CA ARG A 99 -8.33 37.43 -59.45
C ARG A 99 -8.03 37.04 -60.91
N GLY A 100 -8.97 36.39 -61.60
CA GLY A 100 -8.81 35.77 -62.92
C GLY A 100 -8.14 36.62 -64.01
N GLU A 101 -7.49 35.90 -64.95
CA GLU A 101 -6.70 36.35 -66.12
C GLU A 101 -5.64 37.45 -65.90
N LYS A 102 -4.44 37.02 -65.53
CA LYS A 102 -3.23 37.84 -65.58
C LYS A 102 -2.87 38.16 -67.03
N GLY A 103 -3.01 39.42 -67.45
CA GLY A 103 -2.43 39.89 -68.72
C GLY A 103 -3.22 40.94 -69.51
N LYS A 104 -4.49 41.20 -69.16
CA LYS A 104 -5.29 42.27 -69.79
C LYS A 104 -5.13 43.58 -69.00
N LYS A 105 -5.10 44.72 -69.70
CA LYS A 105 -5.16 46.05 -69.04
C LYS A 105 -6.45 46.13 -68.24
N SER A 106 -6.41 46.75 -67.06
CA SER A 106 -7.60 46.92 -66.23
C SER A 106 -8.65 47.73 -67.01
N PRO A 107 -9.92 47.33 -67.04
CA PRO A 107 -11.00 48.11 -67.65
C PRO A 107 -11.03 49.56 -67.14
N VAL A 108 -10.65 49.77 -65.87
CA VAL A 108 -10.58 51.09 -65.23
C VAL A 108 -9.47 51.95 -65.86
N LEU A 109 -8.31 51.33 -66.14
CA LEU A 109 -7.17 52.00 -66.76
C LEU A 109 -7.45 52.29 -68.25
N GLU A 110 -8.07 51.35 -68.97
CA GLU A 110 -8.49 51.57 -70.36
C GLU A 110 -9.53 52.70 -70.47
N LEU A 111 -10.50 52.76 -69.54
CA LEU A 111 -11.49 53.83 -69.48
C LEU A 111 -10.83 55.19 -69.21
N SER A 112 -9.86 55.25 -68.30
CA SER A 112 -9.08 56.47 -68.02
C SER A 112 -8.24 56.91 -69.22
N GLU A 113 -7.57 55.99 -69.90
CA GLU A 113 -6.78 56.27 -71.11
C GLU A 113 -7.67 56.84 -72.23
N ILE A 114 -8.86 56.26 -72.42
CA ILE A 114 -9.83 56.69 -73.45
C ILE A 114 -10.47 58.03 -73.10
N ASN A 115 -10.84 58.28 -71.85
CA ASN A 115 -11.31 59.60 -71.42
C ASN A 115 -10.25 60.68 -71.68
N SER A 116 -8.99 60.44 -71.30
CA SER A 116 -7.90 61.38 -71.59
C SER A 116 -7.64 61.57 -73.10
N GLN A 117 -7.92 60.58 -73.94
CA GLN A 117 -7.84 60.71 -75.40
C GLN A 117 -9.00 61.53 -75.97
N ILE A 118 -10.21 61.35 -75.44
CA ILE A 118 -11.39 62.16 -75.78
C ILE A 118 -11.11 63.62 -75.40
N ASP A 119 -10.71 63.90 -74.16
CA ASP A 119 -10.43 65.26 -73.67
C ASP A 119 -9.35 65.96 -74.52
N LYS A 120 -8.31 65.23 -74.96
CA LYS A 120 -7.27 65.79 -75.84
C LYS A 120 -7.81 66.13 -77.24
N LEU A 121 -8.64 65.26 -77.81
CA LEU A 121 -9.25 65.48 -79.12
C LEU A 121 -10.29 66.60 -79.09
N GLU A 122 -11.05 66.71 -78.00
CA GLU A 122 -12.00 67.80 -77.75
C GLU A 122 -11.27 69.14 -77.56
N ASN A 123 -10.24 69.19 -76.70
CA ASN A 123 -9.41 70.38 -76.54
C ASN A 123 -8.74 70.83 -77.85
N MET A 124 -8.29 69.88 -78.69
CA MET A 124 -7.77 70.20 -80.03
C MET A 124 -8.86 70.80 -80.94
N LEU A 125 -10.08 70.27 -80.90
CA LEU A 125 -11.21 70.79 -81.66
C LEU A 125 -11.60 72.21 -81.20
N GLU A 126 -11.53 72.48 -79.91
CA GLU A 126 -11.90 73.77 -79.30
C GLU A 126 -10.83 74.85 -79.48
N THR A 127 -9.55 74.48 -79.48
CA THR A 127 -8.43 75.43 -79.44
C THR A 127 -7.85 75.74 -80.82
N ASP A 128 -7.83 74.78 -81.75
CA ASP A 128 -7.26 74.98 -83.08
C ASP A 128 -8.30 75.55 -84.06
N GLY A 129 -8.37 76.87 -84.17
CA GLY A 129 -9.23 77.57 -85.14
C GLY A 129 -8.82 77.48 -86.62
N SER A 130 -7.81 76.65 -86.98
CA SER A 130 -7.27 76.53 -88.36
C SER A 130 -7.45 75.15 -89.01
N ILE A 131 -8.25 74.28 -88.41
CA ILE A 131 -8.47 72.91 -88.89
C ILE A 131 -9.36 72.93 -90.15
N LYS A 132 -8.95 72.19 -91.19
CA LYS A 132 -9.77 71.97 -92.40
C LYS A 132 -10.92 71.00 -92.09
N LEU A 133 -12.08 71.20 -92.73
CA LEU A 133 -13.31 70.39 -92.56
C LEU A 133 -13.07 68.86 -92.62
N GLU A 134 -12.14 68.39 -93.44
CA GLU A 134 -11.78 66.97 -93.54
C GLU A 134 -11.11 66.42 -92.27
N LYS A 135 -10.21 67.21 -91.66
CA LYS A 135 -9.49 66.84 -90.43
C LYS A 135 -10.42 66.91 -89.22
N GLU A 136 -11.31 67.89 -89.19
CA GLU A 136 -12.37 68.04 -88.19
C GLU A 136 -13.30 66.81 -88.18
N ASN A 137 -13.77 66.39 -89.37
CA ASN A 137 -14.57 65.17 -89.52
C ASN A 137 -13.83 63.89 -89.08
N ASN A 138 -12.51 63.83 -89.27
CA ASN A 138 -11.70 62.69 -88.81
C ASN A 138 -11.54 62.67 -87.29
N ILE A 139 -11.34 63.84 -86.66
CA ILE A 139 -11.31 63.98 -85.19
C ILE A 139 -12.67 63.57 -84.60
N LEU A 140 -13.79 64.04 -85.17
CA LEU A 140 -15.14 63.64 -84.75
C LEU A 140 -15.39 62.13 -84.89
N LYS A 141 -14.90 61.49 -85.96
CA LYS A 141 -14.95 60.03 -86.11
C LYS A 141 -14.15 59.31 -85.02
N LEU A 142 -12.98 59.82 -84.65
CA LEU A 142 -12.16 59.27 -83.56
C LEU A 142 -12.85 59.45 -82.20
N ILE A 143 -13.38 60.64 -81.90
CA ILE A 143 -14.17 60.92 -80.69
C ILE A 143 -15.35 59.96 -80.61
N LYS A 144 -16.10 59.75 -81.71
CA LYS A 144 -17.22 58.79 -81.74
C LYS A 144 -16.78 57.35 -81.48
N LYS A 145 -15.64 56.93 -82.04
CA LYS A 145 -15.06 55.60 -81.78
C LYS A 145 -14.66 55.43 -80.32
N HIS A 146 -13.99 56.43 -79.74
CA HIS A 146 -13.61 56.44 -78.33
C HIS A 146 -14.82 56.51 -77.39
N SER A 147 -15.86 57.27 -77.75
CA SER A 147 -17.13 57.36 -76.99
C SER A 147 -17.91 56.04 -76.99
N ASN A 148 -17.95 55.31 -78.11
CA ASN A 148 -18.54 53.97 -78.14
C ASN A 148 -17.75 52.98 -77.28
N ARG A 149 -16.42 53.01 -77.38
CA ARG A 149 -15.54 52.16 -76.56
C ARG A 149 -15.65 52.50 -75.06
N LYS A 150 -15.85 53.77 -74.71
CA LYS A 150 -16.15 54.23 -73.35
C LYS A 150 -17.43 53.58 -72.82
N LYS A 151 -18.52 53.62 -73.59
CA LYS A 151 -19.81 52.97 -73.23
C LYS A 151 -19.70 51.45 -73.07
N GLU A 152 -18.84 50.80 -73.84
CA GLU A 152 -18.55 49.37 -73.68
C GLU A 152 -17.73 49.06 -72.41
N LEU A 153 -16.85 49.98 -72.00
CA LEU A 153 -15.97 49.80 -70.84
C LEU A 153 -16.63 50.17 -69.52
N GLU A 154 -17.60 51.10 -69.51
CA GLU A 154 -18.35 51.52 -68.32
C GLU A 154 -18.93 50.34 -67.49
N PRO A 155 -19.69 49.38 -68.06
CA PRO A 155 -20.22 48.25 -67.28
C PRO A 155 -19.11 47.30 -66.78
N LEU A 156 -18.05 47.09 -67.58
CA LEU A 156 -16.91 46.26 -67.18
C LEU A 156 -16.11 46.89 -66.03
N VAL A 157 -16.07 48.23 -65.96
CA VAL A 157 -15.48 48.97 -64.84
C VAL A 157 -16.32 48.84 -63.58
N GLU A 158 -17.63 48.92 -63.67
CA GLU A 158 -18.51 48.73 -62.51
C GLU A 158 -18.38 47.32 -61.94
N GLU A 159 -18.32 46.29 -62.79
CA GLU A 159 -18.05 44.91 -62.39
C GLU A 159 -16.67 44.76 -61.74
N ALA A 160 -15.62 45.36 -62.33
CA ALA A 160 -14.27 45.31 -61.77
C ALA A 160 -14.16 46.02 -60.40
N LEU A 161 -14.89 47.12 -60.20
CA LEU A 161 -14.97 47.82 -58.92
C LEU A 161 -15.69 46.98 -57.86
N ARG A 162 -16.78 46.29 -58.23
CA ARG A 162 -17.48 45.35 -57.32
C ARG A 162 -16.55 44.22 -56.87
N ILE A 163 -15.87 43.56 -57.82
CA ILE A 163 -14.89 42.50 -57.52
C ILE A 163 -13.78 43.02 -56.61
N LYS A 164 -13.31 44.25 -56.81
CA LYS A 164 -12.28 44.86 -55.94
C LYS A 164 -12.78 45.04 -54.51
N ILE A 165 -13.98 45.57 -54.31
CA ILE A 165 -14.57 45.75 -52.98
C ILE A 165 -14.71 44.39 -52.28
N ASP A 166 -15.14 43.35 -53.00
CA ASP A 166 -15.25 42.00 -52.45
C ASP A 166 -13.88 41.40 -52.08
N LEU A 167 -12.86 41.63 -52.90
CA LEU A 167 -11.48 41.22 -52.60
C LEU A 167 -10.91 41.94 -51.39
N ASP A 168 -11.15 43.24 -51.24
CA ASP A 168 -10.71 44.03 -50.10
C ASP A 168 -11.41 43.56 -48.81
N ASN A 169 -12.70 43.24 -48.88
CA ASN A 169 -13.45 42.63 -47.76
C ASN A 169 -12.88 41.26 -47.37
N ILE A 170 -12.59 40.39 -48.35
CA ILE A 170 -11.99 39.06 -48.11
C ILE A 170 -10.61 39.21 -47.46
N GLU A 171 -9.77 40.14 -47.93
CA GLU A 171 -8.46 40.40 -47.35
C GLU A 171 -8.56 40.92 -45.90
N GLY A 172 -9.52 41.80 -45.62
CA GLY A 172 -9.83 42.24 -44.26
C GLY A 172 -10.20 41.08 -43.34
N SER A 173 -11.12 40.21 -43.78
CA SER A 173 -11.51 39.01 -43.02
C SER A 173 -10.34 38.04 -42.81
N ILE A 174 -9.45 37.88 -43.80
CA ILE A 174 -8.24 37.05 -43.66
C ILE A 174 -7.32 37.62 -42.57
N GLN A 175 -7.14 38.95 -42.50
CA GLN A 175 -6.29 39.57 -41.49
C GLN A 175 -6.85 39.36 -40.08
N GLU A 176 -8.16 39.53 -39.89
CA GLU A 176 -8.83 39.28 -38.63
C GLU A 176 -8.68 37.82 -38.16
N LEU A 177 -8.96 36.86 -39.05
CA LEU A 177 -8.81 35.43 -38.77
C LEU A 177 -7.36 35.04 -38.45
N LYS A 178 -6.37 35.71 -39.07
CA LYS A 178 -4.96 35.47 -38.73
C LYS A 178 -4.62 35.91 -37.31
N VAL A 179 -5.08 37.09 -36.90
CA VAL A 179 -4.89 37.58 -35.52
C VAL A 179 -5.56 36.64 -34.53
N GLU A 180 -6.76 36.16 -34.85
CA GLU A 180 -7.47 35.18 -34.00
C GLU A 180 -6.70 33.85 -33.92
N ALA A 181 -6.21 33.31 -35.03
CA ALA A 181 -5.41 32.08 -35.06
C ALA A 181 -4.09 32.21 -34.28
N ASP A 182 -3.42 33.37 -34.36
CA ASP A 182 -2.19 33.63 -33.61
C ASP A 182 -2.47 33.72 -32.10
N SER A 183 -3.63 34.28 -31.72
CA SER A 183 -4.08 34.31 -30.32
C SER A 183 -4.37 32.90 -29.77
N GLU A 184 -5.05 32.06 -30.56
CA GLU A 184 -5.35 30.67 -30.22
C GLU A 184 -4.06 29.82 -30.16
N HIS A 185 -3.10 30.08 -31.05
CA HIS A 185 -1.78 29.45 -31.01
C HIS A 185 -0.99 29.86 -29.76
N ALA A 186 -0.98 31.15 -29.40
CA ALA A 186 -0.32 31.62 -28.18
C ALA A 186 -0.92 30.98 -26.92
N ALA A 187 -2.26 30.88 -26.84
CA ALA A 187 -2.94 30.18 -25.75
C ALA A 187 -2.58 28.69 -25.70
N MET A 188 -2.55 28.01 -26.85
CA MET A 188 -2.14 26.60 -26.96
C MET A 188 -0.71 26.39 -26.43
N VAL A 189 0.24 27.22 -26.85
CA VAL A 189 1.64 27.14 -26.38
C VAL A 189 1.73 27.38 -24.88
N GLY A 190 1.01 28.39 -24.35
CA GLY A 190 0.96 28.66 -22.91
C GLY A 190 0.50 27.45 -22.09
N PHE A 191 -0.57 26.78 -22.51
CA PHE A 191 -1.02 25.56 -21.83
C PHE A 191 -0.04 24.38 -21.95
N HIS A 192 0.69 24.24 -23.06
CA HIS A 192 1.75 23.24 -23.17
C HIS A 192 2.90 23.52 -22.20
N GLU A 193 3.34 24.77 -22.09
CA GLU A 193 4.38 25.16 -21.13
C GLU A 193 3.94 24.94 -19.68
N GLU A 194 2.69 25.23 -19.34
CA GLU A 194 2.12 24.94 -18.02
C GLU A 194 2.09 23.43 -17.73
N ALA A 195 1.68 22.62 -18.71
CA ALA A 195 1.66 21.16 -18.59
C ALA A 195 3.09 20.59 -18.41
N ASP A 196 4.08 21.17 -19.08
CA ASP A 196 5.48 20.76 -18.99
C ASP A 196 6.09 21.15 -17.63
N LYS A 197 5.79 22.35 -17.11
CA LYS A 197 6.16 22.74 -15.74
C LYS A 197 5.59 21.77 -14.70
N LEU A 198 4.31 21.42 -14.83
CA LEU A 198 3.68 20.44 -13.95
C LEU A 198 4.31 19.05 -14.08
N TRP A 199 4.71 18.65 -15.28
CA TRP A 199 5.42 17.39 -15.51
C TRP A 199 6.78 17.34 -14.81
N VAL A 200 7.53 18.44 -14.83
CA VAL A 200 8.80 18.56 -14.08
C VAL A 200 8.58 18.35 -12.58
N THR A 201 7.45 18.82 -12.02
CA THR A 201 7.08 18.57 -10.62
C THR A 201 6.59 17.14 -10.37
N ILE A 202 5.89 16.51 -11.31
CA ILE A 202 5.38 15.13 -11.17
C ILE A 202 6.51 14.10 -11.22
N LYS A 203 7.54 14.32 -12.05
CA LYS A 203 8.65 13.37 -12.23
C LYS A 203 9.32 12.92 -10.92
N PRO A 204 9.77 13.80 -10.00
CA PRO A 204 10.37 13.37 -8.75
C PRO A 204 9.40 12.59 -7.85
N LEU A 205 8.09 12.87 -7.89
CA LEU A 205 7.10 12.11 -7.11
C LEU A 205 7.06 10.63 -7.54
N PHE A 206 7.28 10.34 -8.84
CA PHE A 206 7.41 8.95 -9.29
C PHE A 206 8.65 8.27 -8.74
N GLU A 207 9.78 8.97 -8.66
CA GLU A 207 11.03 8.45 -8.08
C GLU A 207 10.83 8.16 -6.58
N GLU A 208 10.16 9.07 -5.85
CA GLU A 208 9.79 8.86 -4.45
C GLU A 208 8.84 7.66 -4.27
N ARG A 209 7.86 7.52 -5.17
CA ARG A 209 6.92 6.39 -5.17
C ARG A 209 7.66 5.07 -5.35
N ASP A 210 8.58 5.02 -6.30
CA ASP A 210 9.34 3.81 -6.61
C ASP A 210 10.31 3.47 -5.48
N PHE A 211 10.90 4.49 -4.84
CA PHE A 211 11.68 4.33 -3.62
C PHE A 211 10.84 3.75 -2.47
N LYS A 212 9.65 4.30 -2.21
CA LYS A 212 8.76 3.79 -1.15
C LYS A 212 8.27 2.37 -1.43
N LYS A 213 8.04 2.03 -2.70
CA LYS A 213 7.72 0.67 -3.10
C LYS A 213 8.87 -0.29 -2.78
N ALA A 214 10.09 0.05 -3.20
CA ALA A 214 11.28 -0.75 -2.93
C ALA A 214 11.53 -0.92 -1.42
N GLU A 215 11.37 0.14 -0.62
CA GLU A 215 11.51 0.05 0.83
C GLU A 215 10.39 -0.80 1.47
N GLY A 216 9.17 -0.71 0.95
CA GLY A 216 8.06 -1.58 1.35
C GLY A 216 8.34 -3.06 1.07
N ASP A 217 8.88 -3.36 -0.12
CA ASP A 217 9.25 -4.72 -0.53
C ASP A 217 10.40 -5.25 0.36
N ARG A 218 11.44 -4.44 0.61
CA ARG A 218 12.53 -4.75 1.52
C ARG A 218 12.05 -5.08 2.94
N LEU A 219 11.14 -4.28 3.50
CA LEU A 219 10.57 -4.52 4.83
C LEU A 219 9.69 -5.78 4.86
N HIS A 220 9.01 -6.08 3.75
CA HIS A 220 8.26 -7.31 3.61
C HIS A 220 9.17 -8.55 3.60
N GLU A 221 10.27 -8.51 2.84
CA GLU A 221 11.28 -9.57 2.82
C GLU A 221 11.89 -9.77 4.22
N ALA A 222 12.26 -8.68 4.90
CA ALA A 222 12.78 -8.73 6.26
C ALA A 222 11.77 -9.32 7.25
N PHE A 223 10.47 -9.02 7.11
CA PHE A 223 9.42 -9.64 7.89
C PHE A 223 9.31 -11.16 7.64
N LEU A 224 9.36 -11.58 6.37
CA LEU A 224 9.30 -13.00 6.02
C LEU A 224 10.49 -13.77 6.58
N GLU A 225 11.68 -13.17 6.55
CA GLU A 225 12.89 -13.77 7.11
C GLU A 225 12.79 -13.91 8.64
N CYS A 226 12.36 -12.86 9.35
CA CYS A 226 12.12 -12.96 10.79
C CYS A 226 11.09 -14.04 11.14
N ARG A 227 10.06 -14.21 10.31
CA ARG A 227 9.05 -15.25 10.52
C ARG A 227 9.62 -16.66 10.32
N LYS A 228 10.41 -16.88 9.27
CA LYS A 228 11.11 -18.16 9.05
C LYS A 228 12.02 -18.51 10.23
N GLN A 229 12.83 -17.55 10.69
CA GLN A 229 13.71 -17.75 11.85
C GLN A 229 12.92 -18.07 13.13
N ALA A 230 11.79 -17.39 13.35
CA ALA A 230 10.91 -17.69 14.48
C ALA A 230 10.30 -19.10 14.39
N ASP A 231 9.90 -19.53 13.19
CA ASP A 231 9.35 -20.87 12.93
C ASP A 231 10.43 -21.95 13.16
N GLU A 232 11.65 -21.73 12.69
CA GLU A 232 12.79 -22.62 12.95
C GLU A 232 13.04 -22.79 14.46
N ILE A 233 13.11 -21.69 15.21
CA ILE A 233 13.27 -21.77 16.67
C ILE A 233 12.04 -22.39 17.33
N HIS A 234 10.83 -22.17 16.81
CA HIS A 234 9.63 -22.83 17.30
C HIS A 234 9.73 -24.35 17.18
N THR A 235 10.15 -24.88 16.02
CA THR A 235 10.35 -26.33 15.84
C THR A 235 11.36 -26.90 16.84
N GLN A 236 12.46 -26.19 17.10
CA GLN A 236 13.45 -26.57 18.12
C GLN A 236 12.85 -26.55 19.53
N VAL A 237 12.04 -25.54 19.86
CA VAL A 237 11.33 -25.42 21.14
C VAL A 237 10.37 -26.57 21.35
N VAL A 238 9.64 -26.98 20.32
CA VAL A 238 8.70 -28.12 20.39
C VAL A 238 9.45 -29.42 20.59
N ALA A 239 10.49 -29.70 19.80
CA ALA A 239 11.29 -30.91 19.96
C ALA A 239 11.93 -31.01 21.36
N MET A 240 12.42 -29.90 21.90
CA MET A 240 13.03 -29.87 23.22
C MET A 240 11.98 -29.96 24.35
N LEU A 241 10.76 -29.47 24.12
CA LEU A 241 9.63 -29.68 25.03
C LEU A 241 9.29 -31.16 25.18
N ASP A 242 9.30 -31.91 24.08
CA ASP A 242 9.05 -33.35 24.09
C ASP A 242 10.12 -34.09 24.90
N GLN A 243 11.40 -33.75 24.72
CA GLN A 243 12.50 -34.32 25.51
C GLN A 243 12.37 -33.99 27.01
N VAL A 244 12.02 -32.75 27.34
CA VAL A 244 11.80 -32.32 28.72
C VAL A 244 10.62 -33.08 29.35
N ASN A 245 9.53 -33.31 28.60
CA ASN A 245 8.39 -34.09 29.07
C ASN A 245 8.78 -35.55 29.31
N GLN A 246 9.56 -36.17 28.43
CA GLN A 246 10.08 -37.53 28.64
C GLN A 246 10.90 -37.65 29.95
N ILE A 247 11.77 -36.68 30.24
CA ILE A 247 12.55 -36.67 31.50
C ILE A 247 11.63 -36.49 32.71
N ARG A 248 10.63 -35.61 32.63
CA ARG A 248 9.64 -35.43 33.70
C ARG A 248 8.81 -36.69 33.95
N ASP A 249 8.45 -37.41 32.89
CA ASP A 249 7.69 -38.66 33.00
C ASP A 249 8.53 -39.76 33.66
N LYS A 250 9.82 -39.88 33.32
CA LYS A 250 10.76 -40.79 34.00
C LYS A 250 10.91 -40.46 35.48
N LEU A 251 11.15 -39.20 35.81
CA LEU A 251 11.24 -38.71 37.19
C LEU A 251 9.96 -38.99 37.99
N LYS A 252 8.81 -38.92 37.32
CA LYS A 252 7.51 -39.24 37.92
C LYS A 252 7.34 -40.75 38.12
N GLN A 253 7.81 -41.57 37.19
CA GLN A 253 7.81 -43.04 37.32
C GLN A 253 8.68 -43.47 38.52
N GLU A 254 9.92 -42.97 38.61
CA GLU A 254 10.83 -43.26 39.74
C GLU A 254 10.18 -42.88 41.09
N ARG A 255 9.49 -41.74 41.16
CA ARG A 255 8.73 -41.35 42.36
C ARG A 255 7.57 -42.28 42.69
N LEU A 256 6.85 -42.75 41.68
CA LEU A 256 5.72 -43.67 41.86
C LEU A 256 6.21 -45.05 42.31
N GLU A 257 7.33 -45.53 41.74
CA GLU A 257 7.97 -46.78 42.13
C GLU A 257 8.51 -46.70 43.56
N ALA A 258 9.19 -45.62 43.93
CA ALA A 258 9.63 -45.38 45.31
C ALA A 258 8.45 -45.30 46.28
N GLN A 259 7.36 -44.65 45.89
CA GLN A 259 6.15 -44.58 46.71
C GLN A 259 5.50 -45.97 46.87
N SER A 260 5.39 -46.75 45.79
CA SER A 260 4.89 -48.13 45.84
C SER A 260 5.76 -48.98 46.77
N TRP A 261 7.09 -48.88 46.67
CA TRP A 261 8.00 -49.63 47.52
C TRP A 261 7.85 -49.25 49.00
N ILE A 262 7.67 -47.96 49.30
CA ILE A 262 7.38 -47.49 50.66
C ILE A 262 6.03 -48.03 51.15
N ASP A 263 5.00 -48.00 50.31
CA ASP A 263 3.67 -48.49 50.66
C ASP A 263 3.68 -50.01 50.89
N ASP A 264 4.34 -50.77 50.01
CA ASP A 264 4.56 -52.23 50.13
C ASP A 264 5.39 -52.55 51.39
N HIS A 265 6.44 -51.77 51.66
CA HIS A 265 7.24 -51.92 52.87
C HIS A 265 6.41 -51.62 54.12
N ASN A 266 5.64 -50.55 54.13
CA ASN A 266 4.75 -50.19 55.23
C ASN A 266 3.68 -51.26 55.46
N GLU A 267 3.12 -51.83 54.40
CA GLU A 267 2.20 -52.95 54.49
C GLU A 267 2.90 -54.19 55.07
N SER A 268 4.10 -54.52 54.58
CA SER A 268 4.90 -55.63 55.13
C SER A 268 5.19 -55.45 56.61
N VAL A 269 5.59 -54.25 57.04
CA VAL A 269 5.85 -53.92 58.45
C VAL A 269 4.56 -54.00 59.28
N ARG A 270 3.43 -53.50 58.75
CA ARG A 270 2.11 -53.65 59.41
C ARG A 270 1.72 -55.11 59.57
N THR A 271 1.93 -55.95 58.56
CA THR A 271 1.65 -57.39 58.64
C THR A 271 2.58 -58.09 59.63
N ALA A 272 3.86 -57.71 59.70
CA ALA A 272 4.82 -58.29 60.63
C ALA A 272 4.60 -57.84 62.09
N LEU A 273 4.15 -56.60 62.30
CA LEU A 273 3.77 -56.06 63.61
C LEU A 273 2.33 -56.39 63.99
N LYS A 274 1.62 -57.15 63.16
CA LYS A 274 0.25 -57.57 63.41
C LYS A 274 0.24 -58.55 64.57
N THR A 275 -0.29 -58.12 65.71
CA THR A 275 -0.42 -58.95 66.89
C THR A 275 -1.51 -60.01 66.67
N PRO A 276 -1.47 -61.18 67.34
CA PRO A 276 -2.41 -62.29 67.10
C PRO A 276 -3.90 -61.95 67.30
N ASP A 277 -4.20 -60.89 68.06
CA ASP A 277 -5.53 -60.31 68.28
C ASP A 277 -6.07 -59.54 67.07
N GLN A 278 -5.21 -59.06 66.17
CA GLN A 278 -5.61 -58.30 64.98
C GLN A 278 -5.68 -59.15 63.71
N ASP A 279 -5.30 -60.43 63.79
CA ASP A 279 -5.13 -61.29 62.62
C ASP A 279 -6.42 -62.04 62.24
N GLU A 280 -7.25 -61.42 61.40
CA GLU A 280 -8.56 -61.97 60.97
C GLU A 280 -8.50 -63.37 60.37
N LYS A 281 -7.42 -63.74 59.67
CA LYS A 281 -7.23 -65.09 59.13
C LYS A 281 -6.98 -66.12 60.23
N LEU A 282 -6.23 -65.74 61.28
CA LEU A 282 -6.03 -66.55 62.46
C LEU A 282 -7.33 -66.65 63.28
N ALA A 283 -8.07 -65.55 63.41
CA ALA A 283 -9.39 -65.56 64.05
C ALA A 283 -10.38 -66.47 63.28
N GLY A 284 -10.37 -66.41 61.95
CA GLY A 284 -11.17 -67.27 61.08
C GLY A 284 -10.80 -68.77 61.20
N SER A 285 -9.50 -69.09 61.24
CA SER A 285 -9.07 -70.48 61.41
C SER A 285 -9.36 -71.01 62.82
N LEU A 286 -9.20 -70.18 63.86
CA LEU A 286 -9.56 -70.55 65.23
C LEU A 286 -11.07 -70.72 65.41
N THR A 287 -11.90 -69.85 64.83
CA THR A 287 -13.37 -70.01 64.87
C THR A 287 -13.82 -71.26 64.12
N GLN A 288 -13.21 -71.57 62.97
CA GLN A 288 -13.50 -72.78 62.21
C GLN A 288 -13.03 -74.05 62.93
N ALA A 289 -11.86 -74.02 63.59
CA ALA A 289 -11.37 -75.11 64.44
C ALA A 289 -12.27 -75.34 65.67
N LEU A 290 -12.82 -74.27 66.25
CA LEU A 290 -13.80 -74.35 67.34
C LEU A 290 -15.12 -74.97 66.87
N LEU A 291 -15.63 -74.54 65.71
CA LEU A 291 -16.83 -75.12 65.08
C LEU A 291 -16.65 -76.59 64.70
N ALA A 292 -15.44 -77.01 64.32
CA ALA A 292 -15.10 -78.40 64.01
C ALA A 292 -14.86 -79.28 65.25
N GLY A 293 -15.02 -78.74 66.47
CA GLY A 293 -14.95 -79.51 67.72
C GLY A 293 -13.53 -79.85 68.19
N ALA A 294 -12.50 -79.19 67.63
CA ALA A 294 -11.12 -79.37 68.10
C ALA A 294 -10.92 -78.65 69.44
N SER A 295 -10.29 -79.32 70.42
CA SER A 295 -9.92 -78.70 71.70
C SER A 295 -8.80 -77.68 71.49
N ILE A 296 -9.14 -76.39 71.51
CA ILE A 296 -8.17 -75.30 71.40
C ILE A 296 -7.50 -75.11 72.76
N SER A 297 -6.23 -75.53 72.89
CA SER A 297 -5.41 -75.22 74.06
C SER A 297 -4.78 -73.85 73.86
N LEU A 298 -5.37 -72.83 74.50
CA LEU A 298 -4.74 -71.52 74.66
C LEU A 298 -3.65 -71.66 75.74
N GLY A 299 -2.49 -72.19 75.33
CA GLY A 299 -1.33 -72.34 76.20
C GLY A 299 -0.77 -70.98 76.57
N GLY A 300 -1.08 -70.50 77.78
CA GLY A 300 -0.50 -69.27 78.32
C GLY A 300 -1.34 -68.54 79.37
N SER A 301 -1.95 -69.25 80.33
CA SER A 301 -2.24 -68.65 81.63
C SER A 301 -1.05 -68.89 82.56
N GLU A 302 -0.13 -67.94 82.67
CA GLU A 302 0.68 -67.81 83.88
C GLU A 302 0.37 -66.48 84.55
N THR A 303 -0.56 -66.56 85.49
CA THR A 303 -0.67 -65.62 86.60
C THR A 303 0.37 -65.96 87.67
N GLY A 304 1.42 -65.15 87.76
CA GLY A 304 2.07 -64.80 89.03
C GLY A 304 3.55 -65.15 89.21
N SER A 305 4.44 -64.14 89.16
CA SER A 305 5.12 -63.55 90.35
C SER A 305 6.48 -62.89 90.05
N ASN A 306 6.50 -61.55 90.13
CA ASN A 306 7.57 -60.64 90.60
C ASN A 306 9.01 -60.66 90.01
N ALA A 307 9.43 -59.52 89.44
CA ALA A 307 10.18 -58.48 90.18
C ALA A 307 10.35 -57.18 89.37
N ASN A 308 10.09 -56.04 90.03
CA ASN A 308 10.55 -54.66 89.78
C ASN A 308 11.57 -54.47 88.63
N THR A 309 11.36 -53.53 87.71
CA THR A 309 11.69 -52.11 87.96
C THR A 309 10.67 -51.14 87.35
N ARG A 310 9.88 -50.51 88.21
CA ARG A 310 9.23 -49.23 87.91
C ARG A 310 10.28 -48.13 88.09
N SER A 311 10.69 -47.48 87.01
CA SER A 311 11.16 -46.10 87.06
C SER A 311 10.06 -45.20 86.50
N ASP A 312 9.48 -44.41 87.39
CA ASP A 312 8.57 -43.32 87.07
C ASP A 312 9.28 -42.26 86.23
N GLY A 313 9.18 -42.39 84.91
CA GLY A 313 9.51 -41.35 83.95
C GLY A 313 8.27 -40.50 83.65
N ARG A 314 8.00 -39.53 84.52
CA ARG A 314 6.96 -38.50 84.34
C ARG A 314 6.97 -37.93 82.93
N SER A 315 5.78 -37.90 82.34
CA SER A 315 5.47 -37.21 81.08
C SER A 315 5.74 -35.71 81.16
N SER A 316 6.48 -35.17 80.20
CA SER A 316 6.44 -33.75 79.87
C SER A 316 6.88 -33.49 78.42
N ARG A 317 6.01 -33.80 77.45
CA ARG A 317 6.06 -33.15 76.12
C ARG A 317 4.72 -33.22 75.38
N LYS A 318 3.73 -32.55 75.98
CA LYS A 318 2.60 -31.98 75.24
C LYS A 318 2.70 -30.46 75.34
N ALA A 319 3.57 -29.88 74.52
CA ALA A 319 3.68 -28.44 74.31
C ALA A 319 4.34 -28.15 72.95
N ASN A 320 3.67 -28.51 71.86
CA ASN A 320 3.76 -27.76 70.60
C ASN A 320 2.62 -28.15 69.65
N MET A 321 1.39 -27.84 70.07
CA MET A 321 0.30 -27.59 69.14
C MET A 321 0.14 -26.07 69.06
N ARG A 322 0.86 -25.44 68.14
CA ARG A 322 0.51 -24.11 67.64
C ARG A 322 0.23 -24.24 66.16
N ARG A 323 -1.07 -24.32 65.87
CA ARG A 323 -1.69 -23.75 64.66
C ARG A 323 -1.11 -22.34 64.45
N SER A 324 -0.23 -22.18 63.48
CA SER A 324 -0.10 -20.90 62.78
C SER A 324 -1.00 -20.98 61.56
N GLY A 325 -2.02 -20.13 61.55
CA GLY A 325 -3.03 -20.08 60.51
C GLY A 325 -2.43 -19.73 59.16
N ALA A 326 -2.96 -20.36 58.12
CA ALA A 326 -2.91 -19.85 56.77
C ALA A 326 -3.58 -18.46 56.76
N ALA A 327 -2.76 -17.40 56.77
CA ALA A 327 -3.20 -16.07 56.39
C ALA A 327 -3.47 -16.09 54.88
N ARG A 328 -4.75 -16.28 54.53
CA ARG A 328 -5.28 -15.98 53.20
C ARG A 328 -5.12 -14.47 52.95
N GLY A 329 -4.07 -14.10 52.22
CA GLY A 329 -3.89 -12.75 51.67
C GLY A 329 -4.97 -12.49 50.62
N ASN A 330 -6.06 -11.88 51.07
CA ASN A 330 -7.16 -11.43 50.23
C ASN A 330 -6.90 -9.97 49.80
N ARG A 331 -6.78 -9.77 48.48
CA ARG A 331 -7.30 -8.63 47.71
C ARG A 331 -6.90 -7.22 48.17
N GLY A 332 -5.80 -6.73 47.61
CA GLY A 332 -5.62 -5.30 47.33
C GLY A 332 -6.16 -4.97 45.94
N ARG A 333 -7.43 -4.59 45.86
CA ARG A 333 -8.07 -4.01 44.67
C ARG A 333 -7.87 -2.49 44.69
N SER A 334 -7.37 -1.94 43.59
CA SER A 334 -7.59 -0.59 43.04
C SER A 334 -7.44 0.65 43.93
N LYS A 335 -6.53 1.54 43.52
CA LYS A 335 -6.85 2.97 43.32
C LYS A 335 -6.31 3.44 41.96
N PRO A 336 -7.06 4.26 41.20
CA PRO A 336 -6.56 4.91 40.00
C PRO A 336 -5.68 6.12 40.39
N ARG A 337 -4.74 6.49 39.53
CA ARG A 337 -4.13 7.82 39.54
C ARG A 337 -4.75 8.61 38.40
N GLU A 338 -5.55 9.61 38.77
CA GLU A 338 -5.80 10.81 37.98
C GLU A 338 -5.03 11.95 38.66
N ASP A 339 -4.14 12.55 37.87
CA ASP A 339 -3.72 13.96 37.77
C ASP A 339 -2.29 14.04 37.24
#